data_AF-A0A0R2K0U0-F1
#
_entry.id   AF-A0A0R2K0U0-F1
#
_cell.length_a   1.000
_cell.length_b   1.000
_cell.length_c   1.000
_cell.angle_alpha   90.00
_cell.angle_beta   90.00
_cell.angle_gamma   90.00
#
_symmetry.space_group_name_H-M   'P 1'
#
loop_
_entity.id
_entity.type
_entity.pdbx_description
1 polymer ?
#
loop_
_entity_poly.entity_id
_entity_poly.type
_entity_poly.pdbx_seq_one_letter_code
_entity_poly.pdbx_strand_id
1 'polypeptide(L)'
;MKGGRKMNFNEQDILSDVYNLILNPATRNWEREQLLIMKNAVENGAQFSTELDQLEVTLRPLAWRDNLTPDVADFYSKITNNSKQATAFDVAKHQNLSSPYYERAIFAGGCFWCMVEPFDTRPGIISVLSGYTGGHVNKPTYEQVTGQKTGHVEAVEIVFDTRLIKYADLVDIYWQITDPTDNMGQINDRGDEYRPIIFVENAQQQKIAEASKQALSKSGKYKRPIVTQILPATQFWPAENFHQEFYKKNPARYQKMEHARQQYLAMQHLRGKMRVSLNKLKN
;
A
#
# COMPACT_ATOMS: atom_id res chain seq x y z
N MET A 1 9.26 -13.45 -34.68
CA MET A 1 10.46 -12.59 -34.72
C MET A 1 10.02 -11.13 -34.75
N LYS A 2 10.07 -10.43 -33.62
CA LYS A 2 10.00 -8.96 -33.57
C LYS A 2 11.27 -8.52 -32.85
N GLY A 3 12.16 -7.83 -33.57
CA GLY A 3 13.42 -7.33 -33.05
C GLY A 3 13.18 -6.37 -31.91
N GLY A 4 13.68 -6.72 -30.74
CA GLY A 4 13.70 -5.85 -29.57
C GLY A 4 14.66 -4.70 -29.82
N ARG A 5 14.15 -3.47 -29.69
CA ARG A 5 14.97 -2.27 -29.61
C ARG A 5 15.74 -2.37 -28.27
N LYS A 6 16.97 -2.88 -28.29
CA LYS A 6 17.87 -2.86 -27.12
C LYS A 6 18.25 -1.40 -26.87
N MET A 7 17.75 -0.84 -25.78
CA MET A 7 18.27 0.42 -25.22
C MET A 7 19.53 0.09 -24.43
N ASN A 8 20.54 0.97 -24.54
CA ASN A 8 21.77 0.92 -23.76
C ASN A 8 21.44 1.31 -22.31
N PHE A 9 21.06 0.34 -21.48
CA PHE A 9 21.19 0.53 -20.04
C PHE A 9 22.67 0.70 -19.71
N ASN A 10 23.00 1.63 -18.82
CA ASN A 10 24.34 1.68 -18.27
C ASN A 10 24.57 0.39 -17.47
N GLU A 11 25.50 -0.44 -17.94
CA GLU A 11 25.85 -1.71 -17.31
C GLU A 11 26.20 -1.53 -15.82
N GLN A 12 26.89 -0.45 -15.47
CA GLN A 12 27.25 -0.14 -14.09
C GLN A 12 26.03 0.10 -13.21
N ASP A 13 25.00 0.77 -13.73
CA ASP A 13 23.77 1.06 -12.97
C ASP A 13 22.99 -0.23 -12.69
N ILE A 14 22.87 -1.11 -13.69
CA ILE A 14 22.16 -2.39 -13.54
C ILE A 14 22.92 -3.32 -12.59
N LEU A 15 24.25 -3.39 -12.71
CA LEU A 15 25.06 -4.16 -11.78
C LEU A 15 24.91 -3.62 -10.37
N SER A 16 24.96 -2.29 -10.17
CA SER A 16 24.71 -1.67 -8.87
C SER A 16 23.36 -2.07 -8.27
N ASP A 17 22.29 -2.09 -9.07
CA ASP A 17 20.98 -2.57 -8.60
C ASP A 17 21.04 -4.04 -8.19
N VAL A 18 21.68 -4.91 -9.00
CA VAL A 18 21.87 -6.33 -8.67
C VAL A 18 22.60 -6.50 -7.34
N TYR A 19 23.67 -5.76 -7.09
CA TYR A 19 24.38 -5.78 -5.80
C TYR A 19 23.47 -5.38 -4.63
N ASN A 20 22.72 -4.29 -4.81
CA ASN A 20 21.80 -3.81 -3.78
C ASN A 20 20.71 -4.84 -3.45
N LEU A 21 20.15 -5.50 -4.47
CA LEU A 21 19.15 -6.57 -4.27
C LEU A 21 19.75 -7.80 -3.59
N ILE A 22 21.00 -8.17 -3.91
CA ILE A 22 21.67 -9.29 -3.23
C ILE A 22 21.80 -9.02 -1.72
N LEU A 23 22.18 -7.79 -1.36
CA LEU A 23 22.38 -7.36 0.03
C LEU A 23 21.07 -7.09 0.77
N ASN A 24 19.97 -6.90 0.05
CA ASN A 24 18.68 -6.59 0.65
C ASN A 24 18.12 -7.81 1.41
N PRO A 25 17.83 -7.70 2.71
CA PRO A 25 17.25 -8.81 3.49
C PRO A 25 15.83 -9.18 3.03
N ALA A 26 15.10 -8.26 2.38
CA ALA A 26 13.77 -8.51 1.83
C ALA A 26 13.80 -9.46 0.61
N THR A 27 14.90 -9.51 -0.12
CA THR A 27 15.01 -10.37 -1.31
C THR A 27 14.94 -11.85 -0.93
N ARG A 28 14.06 -12.60 -1.59
CA ARG A 28 13.89 -14.04 -1.28
C ARG A 28 15.12 -14.83 -1.72
N ASN A 29 15.42 -15.91 -1.00
CA ASN A 29 16.63 -16.73 -1.24
C ASN A 29 16.78 -17.18 -2.70
N TRP A 30 15.69 -17.65 -3.31
CA TRP A 30 15.72 -18.09 -4.71
C TRP A 30 16.01 -16.94 -5.67
N GLU A 31 15.41 -15.76 -5.48
CA GLU A 31 15.70 -14.58 -6.31
C GLU A 31 17.14 -14.10 -6.13
N ARG A 32 17.63 -14.08 -4.87
CA ARG A 32 19.02 -13.75 -4.53
C ARG A 32 20.00 -14.69 -5.21
N GLU A 33 19.69 -15.99 -5.26
CA GLU A 33 20.49 -16.98 -5.95
C GLU A 33 20.60 -16.67 -7.46
N GLN A 34 19.50 -16.30 -8.12
CA GLN A 34 19.53 -15.92 -9.54
C GLN A 34 20.37 -14.66 -9.79
N LEU A 35 20.28 -13.68 -8.90
CA LEU A 35 21.09 -12.47 -8.95
C LEU A 35 22.58 -12.77 -8.75
N LEU A 36 22.93 -13.67 -7.82
CA LEU A 36 24.30 -14.13 -7.58
C LEU A 36 24.87 -14.90 -8.78
N ILE A 37 24.05 -15.74 -9.45
CA ILE A 37 24.45 -16.45 -10.67
C ILE A 37 24.85 -15.44 -11.75
N MET A 38 23.98 -14.46 -12.04
CA MET A 38 24.28 -13.41 -13.02
C MET A 38 25.54 -12.63 -12.64
N LYS A 39 25.64 -12.16 -11.38
CA LYS A 39 26.81 -11.42 -10.88
C LYS A 39 28.10 -12.20 -11.11
N ASN A 40 28.16 -13.45 -10.65
CA ASN A 40 29.36 -14.26 -10.71
C ASN A 40 29.73 -14.60 -12.16
N ALA A 41 28.76 -14.80 -13.05
CA ALA A 41 29.04 -15.03 -14.46
C ALA A 41 29.71 -13.81 -15.10
N VAL A 42 29.18 -12.60 -14.86
CA VAL A 42 29.76 -11.35 -15.37
C VAL A 42 31.15 -11.09 -14.79
N GLU A 43 31.35 -11.29 -13.49
CA GLU A 43 32.68 -11.16 -12.85
C GLU A 43 33.71 -12.15 -13.42
N ASN A 44 33.27 -13.32 -13.86
CA ASN A 44 34.11 -14.33 -14.50
C ASN A 44 34.27 -14.13 -16.03
N GLY A 45 33.85 -12.97 -16.56
CA GLY A 45 34.08 -12.59 -17.95
C GLY A 45 32.96 -12.99 -18.93
N ALA A 46 31.80 -13.45 -18.45
CA ALA A 46 30.64 -13.65 -19.31
C ALA A 46 30.10 -12.31 -19.82
N GLN A 47 29.45 -12.34 -20.99
CA GLN A 47 28.89 -11.14 -21.61
C GLN A 47 27.66 -10.65 -20.83
N PHE A 48 27.75 -9.44 -20.24
CA PHE A 48 26.68 -8.82 -19.45
C PHE A 48 25.29 -8.91 -20.09
N SER A 49 25.16 -8.57 -21.38
CA SER A 49 23.86 -8.59 -22.05
C SER A 49 23.22 -9.98 -22.11
N THR A 50 24.04 -11.02 -22.21
CA THR A 50 23.57 -12.41 -22.25
C THR A 50 23.10 -12.86 -20.88
N GLU A 51 23.85 -12.52 -19.84
CA GLU A 51 23.48 -12.83 -18.45
C GLU A 51 22.24 -12.06 -17.99
N LEU A 52 22.08 -10.80 -18.45
CA LEU A 52 20.87 -10.01 -18.20
C LEU A 52 19.65 -10.61 -18.89
N ASP A 53 19.77 -11.02 -20.17
CA ASP A 53 18.69 -11.68 -20.91
C ASP A 53 18.30 -13.02 -20.22
N GLN A 54 19.28 -13.78 -19.72
CA GLN A 54 19.05 -15.03 -18.97
C GLN A 54 18.34 -14.78 -17.63
N LEU A 55 18.76 -13.76 -16.87
CA LEU A 55 18.11 -13.40 -15.61
C LEU A 55 16.65 -12.98 -15.84
N GLU A 56 16.39 -12.15 -16.87
CA GLU A 56 15.03 -11.75 -17.26
C GLU A 56 14.16 -12.97 -17.56
N VAL A 57 14.64 -13.92 -18.36
CA VAL A 57 13.92 -15.17 -18.66
C VAL A 57 13.62 -15.98 -17.40
N THR A 58 14.57 -16.08 -16.48
CA THR A 58 14.42 -16.82 -15.22
C THR A 58 13.39 -16.18 -14.29
N LEU A 59 13.37 -14.85 -14.18
CA LEU A 59 12.44 -14.12 -13.30
C LEU A 59 11.02 -14.02 -13.89
N ARG A 60 10.88 -14.09 -15.21
CA ARG A 60 9.61 -13.89 -15.95
C ARG A 60 8.42 -14.70 -15.41
N PRO A 61 8.54 -15.99 -15.05
CA PRO A 61 7.40 -16.77 -14.54
C PRO A 61 6.87 -16.29 -13.19
N LEU A 62 7.71 -15.66 -12.36
CA LEU A 62 7.30 -15.04 -11.11
C LEU A 62 6.75 -13.64 -11.35
N ALA A 63 7.38 -12.86 -12.24
CA ALA A 63 6.90 -11.54 -12.63
C ALA A 63 5.47 -11.60 -13.18
N TRP A 64 5.19 -12.56 -14.08
CA TRP A 64 3.85 -12.72 -14.67
C TRP A 64 2.78 -13.11 -13.65
N ARG A 65 3.18 -13.67 -12.51
CA ARG A 65 2.29 -14.07 -11.41
C ARG A 65 2.23 -13.04 -10.29
N ASP A 66 2.85 -11.86 -10.46
CA ASP A 66 3.00 -10.84 -9.41
C ASP A 66 3.58 -11.44 -8.11
N ASN A 67 4.53 -12.36 -8.26
CA ASN A 67 5.13 -13.11 -7.16
C ASN A 67 6.66 -12.93 -7.17
N LEU A 68 7.15 -11.74 -7.49
CA LEU A 68 8.51 -11.30 -7.17
C LEU A 68 8.48 -10.50 -5.87
N THR A 69 9.58 -10.46 -5.11
CA THR A 69 9.68 -9.51 -4.00
C THR A 69 9.61 -8.08 -4.55
N PRO A 70 9.08 -7.11 -3.79
CA PRO A 70 8.82 -5.76 -4.27
C PRO A 70 10.01 -5.13 -5.02
N ASP A 71 11.20 -5.15 -4.44
CA ASP A 71 12.39 -4.53 -5.05
C ASP A 71 12.88 -5.28 -6.29
N VAL A 72 12.73 -6.62 -6.33
CA VAL A 72 13.03 -7.42 -7.52
C VAL A 72 12.00 -7.19 -8.62
N ALA A 73 10.73 -6.94 -8.28
CA ALA A 73 9.68 -6.60 -9.23
C ALA A 73 9.92 -5.24 -9.89
N ASP A 74 10.39 -4.25 -9.12
CA ASP A 74 10.79 -2.93 -9.65
C ASP A 74 12.02 -3.06 -10.57
N PHE A 75 13.04 -3.82 -10.14
CA PHE A 75 14.19 -4.12 -10.99
C PHE A 75 13.80 -4.83 -12.29
N TYR A 76 12.94 -5.85 -12.20
CA TYR A 76 12.43 -6.56 -13.38
C TYR A 76 11.69 -5.61 -14.33
N SER A 77 10.89 -4.69 -13.78
CA SER A 77 10.18 -3.67 -14.55
C SER A 77 11.14 -2.70 -15.24
N LYS A 78 12.24 -2.32 -14.57
CA LYS A 78 13.31 -1.49 -15.13
C LYS A 78 13.96 -2.16 -16.33
N ILE A 79 14.41 -3.42 -16.20
CA ILE A 79 15.13 -4.13 -17.26
C ILE A 79 14.24 -4.53 -18.44
N THR A 80 12.93 -4.69 -18.23
CA THR A 80 11.95 -5.00 -19.29
C THR A 80 11.34 -3.76 -19.95
N ASN A 81 11.80 -2.56 -19.59
CA ASN A 81 11.25 -1.28 -20.07
C ASN A 81 9.75 -1.09 -19.79
N ASN A 82 9.24 -1.65 -18.68
CA ASN A 82 7.90 -1.34 -18.19
C ASN A 82 7.94 -0.01 -17.40
N SER A 83 8.10 1.10 -18.13
CA SER A 83 8.46 2.42 -17.60
C SER A 83 7.47 3.04 -16.61
N LYS A 84 6.21 2.58 -16.58
CA LYS A 84 5.20 3.07 -15.63
C LYS A 84 5.42 2.59 -14.20
N GLN A 85 6.20 1.53 -14.00
CA GLN A 85 6.37 0.89 -12.69
C GLN A 85 7.72 1.24 -12.04
N ALA A 86 8.72 1.61 -12.86
CA ALA A 86 10.11 1.83 -12.44
C ALA A 86 10.42 3.24 -11.90
N THR A 87 9.46 4.17 -11.83
CA THR A 87 9.71 5.48 -11.24
C THR A 87 9.79 5.38 -9.72
N ALA A 88 10.91 5.84 -9.15
CA ALA A 88 11.09 5.93 -7.72
C ALA A 88 10.12 6.96 -7.13
N PHE A 89 9.42 6.57 -6.08
CA PHE A 89 8.55 7.46 -5.32
C PHE A 89 9.39 8.48 -4.56
N ASP A 90 9.00 9.75 -4.67
CA ASP A 90 9.68 10.84 -3.97
C ASP A 90 9.23 10.91 -2.50
N VAL A 91 9.90 10.13 -1.66
CA VAL A 91 9.65 10.09 -0.20
C VAL A 91 10.00 11.42 0.48
N ALA A 92 10.84 12.28 -0.14
CA ALA A 92 11.29 13.53 0.49
C ALA A 92 10.13 14.49 0.75
N LYS A 93 9.11 14.51 -0.12
CA LYS A 93 7.87 15.27 0.07
C LYS A 93 7.07 14.84 1.30
N HIS A 94 7.27 13.61 1.74
CA HIS A 94 6.56 13.03 2.88
C HIS A 94 7.30 13.24 4.20
N GLN A 95 8.64 13.38 4.17
CA GLN A 95 9.48 13.52 5.36
C GLN A 95 9.83 14.97 5.69
N ASN A 96 10.11 15.79 4.67
CA ASN A 96 10.61 17.15 4.85
C ASN A 96 9.46 18.16 4.88
N LEU A 97 8.64 18.10 5.92
CA LEU A 97 7.53 19.03 6.13
C LEU A 97 8.06 20.35 6.71
N SER A 98 7.85 21.46 6.00
CA SER A 98 8.33 22.80 6.39
C SER A 98 7.23 23.77 6.82
N SER A 99 5.95 23.40 6.67
CA SER A 99 4.80 24.27 6.96
C SER A 99 4.16 23.93 8.30
N PRO A 100 3.86 24.91 9.17
CA PRO A 100 3.14 24.67 10.42
C PRO A 100 1.66 24.33 10.21
N TYR A 101 1.16 24.44 8.97
CA TYR A 101 -0.21 24.08 8.59
C TYR A 101 -0.33 22.63 8.12
N TYR A 102 0.77 21.88 8.06
CA TYR A 102 0.76 20.49 7.65
C TYR A 102 0.58 19.57 8.84
N GLU A 103 -0.38 18.67 8.73
CA GLU A 103 -0.65 17.63 9.71
C GLU A 103 -0.55 16.24 9.06
N ARG A 104 -0.44 15.21 9.92
CA ARG A 104 -0.39 13.80 9.52
C ARG A 104 -1.65 13.08 9.96
N ALA A 105 -2.16 12.19 9.11
CA ALA A 105 -3.24 11.27 9.43
C ALA A 105 -2.83 9.86 9.00
N ILE A 106 -3.02 8.88 9.87
CA ILE A 106 -2.62 7.49 9.60
C ILE A 106 -3.85 6.59 9.68
N PHE A 107 -4.13 5.87 8.60
CA PHE A 107 -5.28 4.98 8.51
C PHE A 107 -4.88 3.59 8.01
N ALA A 108 -5.33 2.56 8.73
CA ALA A 108 -5.31 1.17 8.32
C ALA A 108 -6.74 0.69 8.04
N GLY A 109 -6.93 -0.04 6.95
CA GLY A 109 -8.27 -0.29 6.43
C GLY A 109 -8.34 -1.33 5.32
N GLY A 110 -7.38 -2.26 5.27
CA GLY A 110 -7.27 -3.27 4.23
C GLY A 110 -6.00 -3.10 3.42
N CYS A 111 -5.97 -3.64 2.20
CA CYS A 111 -4.84 -3.41 1.31
C CYS A 111 -4.60 -1.92 1.09
N PHE A 112 -3.41 -1.43 1.42
CA PHE A 112 -3.06 -0.02 1.30
C PHE A 112 -3.17 0.52 -0.14
N TRP A 113 -3.16 -0.33 -1.16
CA TRP A 113 -3.28 0.09 -2.56
C TRP A 113 -4.67 0.68 -2.84
N CYS A 114 -5.71 0.15 -2.18
CA CYS A 114 -7.07 0.66 -2.27
C CYS A 114 -7.30 1.93 -1.44
N MET A 115 -6.39 2.22 -0.51
CA MET A 115 -6.50 3.36 0.40
C MET A 115 -5.94 4.65 -0.19
N VAL A 116 -4.94 4.58 -1.08
CA VAL A 116 -4.17 5.77 -1.53
C VAL A 116 -5.00 6.76 -2.36
N GLU A 117 -5.52 6.36 -3.52
CA GLU A 117 -6.18 7.28 -4.47
C GLU A 117 -7.37 8.07 -3.89
N PRO A 118 -8.24 7.48 -3.03
CA PRO A 118 -9.34 8.23 -2.39
C PRO A 118 -8.89 9.48 -1.62
N PHE A 119 -7.65 9.50 -1.15
CA PHE A 119 -7.01 10.67 -0.53
C PHE A 119 -6.15 11.45 -1.52
N ASP A 120 -5.25 10.81 -2.28
CA ASP A 120 -4.23 11.49 -3.12
C ASP A 120 -4.83 12.50 -4.11
N THR A 121 -6.08 12.28 -4.53
CA THR A 121 -6.79 13.14 -5.49
C THR A 121 -7.51 14.34 -4.87
N ARG A 122 -7.45 14.53 -3.55
CA ARG A 122 -8.18 15.59 -2.83
C ARG A 122 -7.37 16.90 -2.78
N PRO A 123 -8.01 18.06 -3.00
CA PRO A 123 -7.38 19.35 -2.74
C PRO A 123 -6.89 19.44 -1.29
N GLY A 124 -5.66 19.91 -1.10
CA GLY A 124 -5.03 20.04 0.22
C GLY A 124 -4.22 18.82 0.66
N ILE A 125 -4.22 17.71 -0.08
CA ILE A 125 -3.31 16.60 0.17
C ILE A 125 -1.93 16.92 -0.44
N ILE A 126 -0.90 16.75 0.38
CA ILE A 126 0.49 17.02 0.00
C ILE A 126 1.18 15.73 -0.45
N SER A 127 0.94 14.63 0.28
CA SER A 127 1.41 13.30 -0.10
C SER A 127 0.65 12.21 0.66
N VAL A 128 0.54 11.04 0.05
CA VAL A 128 0.02 9.82 0.66
C VAL A 128 1.08 8.72 0.51
N LEU A 129 1.51 8.14 1.61
CA LEU A 129 2.56 7.13 1.66
C LEU A 129 2.00 5.81 2.18
N SER A 130 2.20 4.73 1.43
CA SER A 130 1.88 3.36 1.87
C SER A 130 2.97 2.85 2.82
N GLY A 131 2.58 2.12 3.86
CA GLY A 131 3.53 1.59 4.83
C GLY A 131 2.93 0.69 5.90
N TYR A 132 3.72 0.46 6.95
CA TYR A 132 3.43 -0.47 8.02
C TYR A 132 3.56 0.21 9.39
N THR A 133 2.60 -0.01 10.28
CA THR A 133 2.62 0.59 11.63
C THR A 133 1.86 -0.27 12.65
N GLY A 134 1.94 0.06 13.94
CA GLY A 134 1.22 -0.62 15.03
C GLY A 134 1.80 -1.98 15.47
N GLY A 135 2.89 -2.44 14.85
CA GLY A 135 3.59 -3.68 15.19
C GLY A 135 4.86 -3.44 16.01
N HIS A 136 5.64 -4.51 16.19
CA HIS A 136 6.82 -4.54 17.07
C HIS A 136 8.14 -4.84 16.36
N VAL A 137 8.12 -5.08 15.04
CA VAL A 137 9.33 -5.37 14.25
C VAL A 137 9.82 -4.09 13.60
N ASN A 138 11.08 -3.73 13.86
CA ASN A 138 11.68 -2.55 13.23
C ASN A 138 11.98 -2.81 11.76
N LYS A 139 11.70 -1.82 10.89
CA LYS A 139 11.91 -1.90 9.44
C LYS A 139 11.34 -3.19 8.83
N PRO A 140 10.04 -3.49 9.01
CA PRO A 140 9.45 -4.71 8.51
C PRO A 140 9.38 -4.69 6.98
N THR A 141 9.55 -5.85 6.34
CA THR A 141 9.31 -6.03 4.90
C THR A 141 7.87 -6.47 4.62
N TYR A 142 7.41 -6.31 3.38
CA TYR A 142 6.08 -6.79 2.97
C TYR A 142 5.83 -8.26 3.34
N GLU A 143 6.80 -9.14 3.10
CA GLU A 143 6.69 -10.58 3.38
C GLU A 143 6.62 -10.87 4.88
N GLN A 144 7.31 -10.08 5.71
CA GLN A 144 7.24 -10.23 7.16
C GLN A 144 5.86 -9.83 7.68
N VAL A 145 5.28 -8.74 7.15
CA VAL A 145 3.96 -8.24 7.53
C VAL A 145 2.85 -9.19 7.09
N THR A 146 2.84 -9.59 5.81
CA THR A 146 1.86 -10.57 5.28
C THR A 146 2.04 -11.96 5.88
N GLY A 147 3.22 -12.27 6.42
CA GLY A 147 3.45 -13.46 7.23
C GLY A 147 2.85 -13.43 8.63
N GLN A 148 2.21 -12.32 9.04
CA GLN A 148 1.46 -12.13 10.30
C GLN A 148 2.30 -12.26 11.60
N LYS A 149 3.62 -12.15 11.49
CA LYS A 149 4.52 -12.32 12.66
C LYS A 149 4.94 -11.01 13.31
N THR A 150 4.65 -9.87 12.68
CA THR A 150 5.20 -8.58 13.09
C THR A 150 4.24 -7.73 13.92
N GLY A 151 2.95 -8.10 13.93
CA GLY A 151 1.86 -7.31 14.52
C GLY A 151 1.50 -6.03 13.76
N HIS A 152 2.26 -5.68 12.72
CA HIS A 152 1.98 -4.51 11.88
C HIS A 152 0.68 -4.67 11.09
N VAL A 153 0.11 -3.53 10.72
CA VAL A 153 -0.95 -3.42 9.71
C VAL A 153 -0.45 -2.66 8.50
N GLU A 154 -1.00 -2.99 7.34
CA GLU A 154 -0.92 -2.11 6.17
C GLU A 154 -1.71 -0.83 6.46
N ALA A 155 -1.06 0.30 6.23
CA ALA A 155 -1.62 1.62 6.48
C ALA A 155 -1.17 2.62 5.41
N VAL A 156 -1.92 3.71 5.31
CA VAL A 156 -1.49 4.92 4.60
C VAL A 156 -1.26 6.02 5.60
N GLU A 157 -0.18 6.75 5.41
CA GLU A 157 0.12 7.99 6.10
C GLU A 157 -0.09 9.16 5.13
N ILE A 158 -0.87 10.14 5.55
CA ILE A 158 -1.33 11.24 4.73
C ILE A 158 -0.81 12.54 5.33
N VAL A 159 -0.08 13.31 4.53
CA VAL A 159 0.27 14.69 4.86
C VAL A 159 -0.74 15.61 4.18
N PHE A 160 -1.37 16.48 4.95
CA PHE A 160 -2.41 17.37 4.45
C PHE A 160 -2.28 18.80 5.00
N ASP A 161 -2.70 19.77 4.19
CA ASP A 161 -2.78 21.18 4.56
C ASP A 161 -4.13 21.47 5.25
N THR A 162 -4.05 21.72 6.55
CA THR A 162 -5.20 22.02 7.43
C THR A 162 -6.00 23.25 6.99
N ARG A 163 -5.45 24.12 6.13
CA ARG A 163 -6.16 25.28 5.58
C ARG A 163 -7.11 24.90 4.45
N LEU A 164 -6.88 23.76 3.81
CA LEU A 164 -7.62 23.30 2.63
C LEU A 164 -8.51 22.09 2.92
N ILE A 165 -8.07 21.17 3.77
CA ILE A 165 -8.82 19.98 4.17
C ILE A 165 -8.67 19.72 5.65
N LYS A 166 -9.74 19.29 6.33
CA LYS A 166 -9.73 19.02 7.76
C LYS A 166 -9.55 17.53 8.02
N TYR A 167 -9.01 17.20 9.18
CA TYR A 167 -8.91 15.80 9.64
C TYR A 167 -10.27 15.07 9.64
N ALA A 168 -11.34 15.78 9.98
CA ALA A 168 -12.70 15.23 9.93
C ALA A 168 -13.11 14.77 8.52
N ASP A 169 -12.73 15.52 7.48
CA ASP A 169 -13.00 15.15 6.09
C ASP A 169 -12.26 13.85 5.70
N LEU A 170 -11.03 13.69 6.21
CA LEU A 170 -10.24 12.47 6.00
C LEU A 170 -10.86 11.25 6.69
N VAL A 171 -11.33 11.42 7.93
CA VAL A 171 -12.05 10.38 8.66
C VAL A 171 -13.36 10.01 7.92
N ASP A 172 -14.05 10.99 7.34
CA ASP A 172 -15.27 10.73 6.56
C ASP A 172 -14.99 9.99 5.25
N ILE A 173 -13.86 10.25 4.59
CA ILE A 173 -13.40 9.46 3.43
C ILE A 173 -13.05 8.03 3.88
N TYR A 174 -12.36 7.87 5.01
CA TYR A 174 -12.00 6.56 5.56
C TYR A 174 -13.21 5.63 5.73
N TRP A 175 -14.33 6.14 6.28
CA TRP A 175 -15.57 5.37 6.44
C TRP A 175 -16.26 4.99 5.11
N GLN A 176 -15.91 5.65 4.00
CA GLN A 176 -16.46 5.34 2.69
C GLN A 176 -15.68 4.26 1.95
N ILE A 177 -14.44 3.99 2.37
CA ILE A 177 -13.54 3.07 1.68
C ILE A 177 -13.24 1.79 2.48
N THR A 178 -13.60 1.75 3.76
CA THR A 178 -13.42 0.57 4.62
C THR A 178 -14.74 -0.11 4.99
N ASP A 179 -14.68 -1.40 5.35
CA ASP A 179 -15.72 -2.06 6.15
C ASP A 179 -15.37 -1.91 7.64
N PRO A 180 -15.96 -0.93 8.33
CA PRO A 180 -15.64 -0.65 9.72
C PRO A 180 -16.28 -1.65 10.69
N THR A 181 -16.91 -2.72 10.18
CA THR A 181 -17.56 -3.76 10.97
C THR A 181 -16.82 -5.08 10.98
N ASP A 182 -15.72 -5.20 10.25
CA ASP A 182 -14.94 -6.43 10.09
C ASP A 182 -13.52 -6.24 10.65
N ASN A 183 -13.16 -6.98 11.69
CA ASN A 183 -11.84 -6.91 12.31
C ASN A 183 -10.89 -8.03 11.84
N MET A 184 -11.34 -8.95 10.98
CA MET A 184 -10.55 -10.10 10.50
C MET A 184 -9.97 -9.85 9.09
N GLY A 185 -9.92 -8.58 8.69
CA GLY A 185 -9.52 -8.12 7.37
C GLY A 185 -10.59 -7.28 6.71
N GLN A 186 -10.43 -7.06 5.41
CA GLN A 186 -11.21 -6.11 4.63
C GLN A 186 -11.53 -6.67 3.25
N ILE A 187 -12.81 -6.91 3.00
CA ILE A 187 -13.36 -7.24 1.68
C ILE A 187 -12.76 -8.56 1.15
N ASN A 188 -11.70 -8.51 0.36
CA ASN A 188 -11.02 -9.71 -0.16
C ASN A 188 -9.74 -10.02 0.63
N ASP A 189 -9.19 -9.05 1.36
CA ASP A 189 -7.93 -9.18 2.09
C ASP A 189 -8.23 -9.67 3.51
N ARG A 190 -7.54 -10.72 3.96
CA ARG A 190 -7.82 -11.40 5.21
C ARG A 190 -6.56 -11.61 6.01
N GLY A 191 -6.64 -11.33 7.30
CA GLY A 191 -5.47 -11.31 8.18
C GLY A 191 -5.47 -10.10 9.09
N ASP A 192 -4.70 -10.21 10.17
CA ASP A 192 -4.55 -9.15 11.17
C ASP A 192 -3.92 -7.90 10.59
N GLU A 193 -3.05 -8.03 9.60
CA GLU A 193 -2.39 -6.96 8.86
C GLU A 193 -3.37 -6.06 8.10
N TYR A 194 -4.60 -6.53 7.87
CA TYR A 194 -5.64 -5.81 7.13
C TYR A 194 -6.73 -5.22 8.04
N ARG A 195 -6.59 -5.31 9.36
CA ARG A 195 -7.64 -4.86 10.30
C ARG A 195 -7.82 -3.33 10.26
N PRO A 196 -9.06 -2.83 10.43
CA PRO A 196 -9.34 -1.40 10.37
C PRO A 196 -8.92 -0.69 11.66
N ILE A 197 -8.01 0.28 11.55
CA ILE A 197 -7.52 1.12 12.65
C ILE A 197 -7.36 2.56 12.17
N ILE A 198 -7.77 3.52 12.99
CA ILE A 198 -7.40 4.92 12.86
C ILE A 198 -6.30 5.20 13.88
N PHE A 199 -5.13 5.59 13.41
CA PHE A 199 -4.02 6.00 14.27
C PHE A 199 -4.04 7.52 14.42
N VAL A 200 -4.05 8.00 15.66
CA VAL A 200 -4.22 9.43 15.99
C VAL A 200 -2.92 10.02 16.54
N GLU A 201 -2.54 11.18 16.03
CA GLU A 201 -1.31 11.90 16.43
C GLU A 201 -1.49 12.68 17.73
N ASN A 202 -2.73 13.06 18.07
CA ASN A 202 -3.02 13.91 19.22
C ASN A 202 -4.48 13.78 19.71
N ALA A 203 -4.76 14.40 20.86
CA ALA A 203 -6.08 14.36 21.50
C ALA A 203 -7.21 14.98 20.64
N GLN A 204 -6.89 15.96 19.80
CA GLN A 204 -7.89 16.59 18.92
C GLN A 204 -8.32 15.62 17.82
N GLN A 205 -7.37 14.92 17.19
CA GLN A 205 -7.66 13.85 16.23
C GLN A 205 -8.45 12.71 16.89
N GLN A 206 -8.07 12.30 18.10
CA GLN A 206 -8.80 11.29 18.87
C GLN A 206 -10.27 11.66 19.06
N LYS A 207 -10.53 12.88 19.54
CA LYS A 207 -11.90 13.38 19.75
C LYS A 207 -12.72 13.40 18.46
N ILE A 208 -12.12 13.82 17.34
CA ILE A 208 -12.78 13.85 16.03
C ILE A 208 -13.10 12.42 15.55
N ALA A 209 -12.13 11.52 15.61
CA ALA A 209 -12.29 10.13 15.18
C ALA A 209 -13.37 9.40 16.01
N GLU A 210 -13.37 9.58 17.33
CA GLU A 210 -14.36 8.99 18.24
C GLU A 210 -15.77 9.54 17.99
N ALA A 211 -15.89 10.86 17.82
CA ALA A 211 -17.17 11.49 17.51
C ALA A 211 -17.73 11.00 16.15
N SER A 212 -16.89 10.92 15.12
CA SER A 212 -17.27 10.40 13.80
C SER A 212 -17.65 8.91 13.86
N LYS A 213 -16.89 8.08 14.58
CA LYS A 213 -17.23 6.66 14.83
C LYS A 213 -18.59 6.51 15.51
N GLN A 214 -18.88 7.33 16.53
CA GLN A 214 -20.18 7.32 17.21
C GLN A 214 -21.33 7.76 16.30
N ALA A 215 -21.13 8.81 15.51
CA ALA A 215 -22.10 9.26 14.52
C ALA A 215 -22.40 8.17 13.49
N LEU A 216 -21.35 7.49 12.99
CA LEU A 216 -21.50 6.38 12.07
C LEU A 216 -22.28 5.22 12.69
N SER A 217 -21.97 4.85 13.94
CA SER A 217 -22.69 3.79 14.66
C SER A 217 -24.18 4.12 14.84
N LYS A 218 -24.54 5.40 15.01
CA LYS A 218 -25.92 5.87 15.17
C LYS A 218 -26.66 6.04 13.84
N SER A 219 -25.94 6.17 12.73
CA SER A 219 -26.52 6.42 11.39
C SER A 219 -27.42 5.30 10.86
N GLY A 220 -27.27 4.08 11.38
CA GLY A 220 -27.96 2.90 10.86
C GLY A 220 -27.43 2.40 9.52
N LYS A 221 -26.35 3.00 9.00
CA LYS A 221 -25.69 2.61 7.73
C LYS A 221 -25.15 1.18 7.76
N TYR A 222 -24.77 0.69 8.94
CA TYR A 222 -24.30 -0.67 9.15
C TYR A 222 -25.25 -1.45 10.08
N LYS A 223 -25.38 -2.76 9.81
CA LYS A 223 -26.13 -3.69 10.67
C LYS A 223 -25.29 -4.15 11.86
N ARG A 224 -24.00 -4.40 11.64
CA ARG A 224 -23.04 -4.82 12.66
C ARG A 224 -22.46 -3.61 13.41
N PRO A 225 -21.96 -3.80 14.65
CA PRO A 225 -21.23 -2.77 15.38
C PRO A 225 -20.01 -2.26 14.63
N ILE A 226 -19.62 -1.02 14.89
CA ILE A 226 -18.40 -0.42 14.35
C ILE A 226 -17.21 -0.84 15.21
N VAL A 227 -16.33 -1.69 14.66
CA VAL A 227 -15.21 -2.32 15.38
C VAL A 227 -13.86 -1.65 15.12
N THR A 228 -13.76 -0.71 14.18
CA THR A 228 -12.54 0.05 13.89
C THR A 228 -11.91 0.59 15.17
N GLN A 229 -10.65 0.27 15.41
CA GLN A 229 -9.92 0.75 16.58
C GLN A 229 -9.45 2.18 16.37
N ILE A 230 -9.32 2.94 17.46
CA ILE A 230 -8.71 4.26 17.46
C ILE A 230 -7.56 4.18 18.45
N LEU A 231 -6.32 4.26 17.96
CA LEU A 231 -5.11 4.04 18.74
C LEU A 231 -4.14 5.21 18.55
N PRO A 232 -3.28 5.54 19.54
CA PRO A 232 -2.20 6.49 19.32
C PRO A 232 -1.30 6.05 18.17
N ALA A 233 -0.84 7.00 17.36
CA ALA A 233 0.13 6.75 16.31
C ALA A 233 1.43 6.18 16.90
N THR A 234 2.03 5.27 16.15
CA THR A 234 3.34 4.68 16.46
C THR A 234 4.27 4.90 15.28
N GLN A 235 5.50 4.42 15.35
CA GLN A 235 6.42 4.51 14.23
C GLN A 235 5.80 3.96 12.93
N PHE A 236 5.87 4.76 11.88
CA PHE A 236 5.44 4.40 10.53
C PHE A 236 6.65 4.00 9.69
N TRP A 237 6.58 2.81 9.09
CA TRP A 237 7.62 2.29 8.22
C TRP A 237 7.15 2.37 6.77
N PRO A 238 7.78 3.19 5.91
CA PRO A 238 7.44 3.25 4.49
C PRO A 238 7.55 1.86 3.84
N ALA A 239 6.55 1.50 3.04
CA ALA A 239 6.61 0.31 2.20
C ALA A 239 7.53 0.53 1.00
N GLU A 240 7.94 -0.58 0.39
CA GLU A 240 8.81 -0.62 -0.78
C GLU A 240 8.20 0.16 -1.96
N ASN A 241 9.06 0.69 -2.85
CA ASN A 241 8.63 1.57 -3.95
C ASN A 241 7.55 0.94 -4.83
N PHE A 242 7.62 -0.37 -5.06
CA PHE A 242 6.63 -1.15 -5.79
C PHE A 242 5.18 -0.89 -5.32
N HIS A 243 4.98 -0.68 -4.01
CA HIS A 243 3.66 -0.47 -3.43
C HIS A 243 3.18 0.99 -3.50
N GLN A 244 4.09 1.93 -3.72
CA GLN A 244 3.78 3.36 -3.76
C GLN A 244 3.08 3.71 -5.07
N GLU A 245 2.04 4.56 -4.96
CA GLU A 245 1.23 5.01 -6.10
C GLU A 245 0.73 3.86 -7.00
N PHE A 246 0.40 2.70 -6.40
CA PHE A 246 0.03 1.50 -7.14
C PHE A 246 -1.08 1.73 -8.16
N TYR A 247 -2.05 2.59 -7.84
CA TYR A 247 -3.14 2.94 -8.76
C TYR A 247 -2.67 3.65 -10.05
N LYS A 248 -1.55 4.40 -10.00
CA LYS A 248 -0.90 5.01 -11.18
C LYS A 248 -0.05 3.97 -11.92
N LYS A 249 0.66 3.12 -11.19
CA LYS A 249 1.58 2.10 -11.73
C LYS A 249 0.83 0.94 -12.41
N ASN A 250 -0.29 0.50 -11.84
CA ASN A 250 -1.10 -0.63 -12.32
C ASN A 250 -2.62 -0.30 -12.28
N PRO A 251 -3.09 0.61 -13.17
CA PRO A 251 -4.46 1.12 -13.13
C PRO A 251 -5.53 0.05 -13.38
N ALA A 252 -5.27 -0.92 -14.27
CA ALA A 252 -6.25 -1.96 -14.59
C ALA A 252 -6.51 -2.89 -13.39
N ARG A 253 -5.45 -3.31 -12.68
CA ARG A 253 -5.60 -4.13 -11.47
C ARG A 253 -6.25 -3.33 -10.35
N TYR A 254 -5.83 -2.08 -10.18
CA TYR A 254 -6.44 -1.18 -9.21
C TYR A 254 -7.95 -1.00 -9.44
N GLN A 255 -8.38 -0.68 -10.67
CA GLN A 255 -9.80 -0.51 -11.01
C GLN A 255 -10.64 -1.74 -10.68
N LYS A 256 -10.11 -2.95 -10.89
CA LYS A 256 -10.78 -4.20 -10.51
C LYS A 256 -10.97 -4.31 -9.00
N MET A 257 -9.93 -3.98 -8.22
CA MET A 257 -9.99 -3.97 -6.76
C MET A 257 -10.99 -2.92 -6.25
N GLU A 258 -10.96 -1.72 -6.84
CA GLU A 258 -11.87 -0.64 -6.50
C GLU A 258 -13.34 -1.01 -6.77
N HIS A 259 -13.63 -1.57 -7.95
CA HIS A 259 -14.99 -2.03 -8.28
C HIS A 259 -15.51 -3.07 -7.29
N ALA A 260 -14.68 -4.05 -6.93
CA ALA A 260 -15.05 -5.07 -5.94
C ALA A 260 -15.36 -4.43 -4.58
N ARG A 261 -14.53 -3.47 -4.14
CA ARG A 261 -14.75 -2.71 -2.90
C ARG A 261 -16.07 -1.94 -2.93
N GLN A 262 -16.32 -1.19 -3.99
CA GLN A 262 -17.54 -0.39 -4.12
C GLN A 262 -18.80 -1.26 -4.08
N GLN A 263 -18.80 -2.39 -4.81
CA GLN A 263 -19.92 -3.34 -4.81
C GLN A 263 -20.17 -3.92 -3.40
N TYR A 264 -19.10 -4.33 -2.72
CA TYR A 264 -19.20 -4.87 -1.37
C TYR A 264 -19.80 -3.86 -0.37
N LEU A 265 -19.29 -2.62 -0.36
CA LEU A 265 -19.77 -1.59 0.56
C LEU A 265 -21.20 -1.15 0.26
N ALA A 266 -21.58 -1.05 -1.02
CA ALA A 266 -22.95 -0.76 -1.42
C ALA A 266 -23.94 -1.80 -0.88
N MET A 267 -23.59 -3.10 -0.95
CA MET A 267 -24.40 -4.17 -0.38
C MET A 267 -24.54 -4.05 1.15
N GLN A 268 -23.46 -3.71 1.85
CA GLN A 268 -23.48 -3.52 3.31
C GLN A 268 -24.40 -2.36 3.71
N HIS A 269 -24.32 -1.22 3.00
CA HIS A 269 -25.16 -0.05 3.27
C HIS A 269 -26.63 -0.33 2.96
N LEU A 270 -26.93 -1.05 1.88
CA LEU A 270 -28.30 -1.45 1.54
C LEU A 270 -28.91 -2.32 2.64
N ARG A 271 -28.16 -3.31 3.13
CA ARG A 271 -28.57 -4.17 4.25
C ARG A 271 -28.82 -3.37 5.53
N GLY A 272 -27.97 -2.37 5.82
CA GLY A 272 -28.16 -1.45 6.94
C GLY A 272 -29.47 -0.66 6.84
N LYS A 273 -29.70 -0.01 5.70
CA LYS A 273 -30.92 0.77 5.43
C LYS A 273 -32.19 -0.07 5.53
N MET A 274 -32.22 -1.26 4.92
CA MET A 274 -33.38 -2.15 5.00
C MET A 274 -33.75 -2.53 6.43
N ARG A 275 -32.76 -2.79 7.29
CA ARG A 275 -32.98 -3.07 8.72
C ARG A 275 -33.65 -1.89 9.43
N VAL A 276 -33.17 -0.67 9.19
CA VAL A 276 -33.75 0.53 9.80
C VAL A 276 -35.20 0.72 9.36
N SER A 277 -35.49 0.57 8.07
CA SER A 277 -36.85 0.68 7.54
C SER A 277 -37.79 -0.37 8.13
N LEU A 278 -37.35 -1.63 8.22
CA LEU A 278 -38.14 -2.70 8.84
C LEU A 278 -38.42 -2.45 10.33
N ASN A 279 -37.46 -1.89 11.07
CA ASN A 279 -37.65 -1.55 12.48
C ASN A 279 -38.64 -0.39 12.66
N LYS A 280 -38.66 0.59 11.74
CA LYS A 280 -39.64 1.69 11.75
C LYS A 280 -41.06 1.23 11.44
N LEU A 281 -41.24 0.15 10.67
CA LEU A 281 -42.55 -0.42 10.35
C LEU A 281 -43.12 -1.28 11.49
N LYS A 282 -42.30 -1.66 12.48
CA LYS A 282 -42.70 -2.49 13.62
C LYS A 282 -42.99 -1.69 14.90
N ASN A 283 -42.63 -0.42 14.92
CA ASN A 283 -42.82 0.53 16.03
C ASN A 283 -43.86 1.56 15.64
#